data_AF-A0A452XPP6-F1
#
_entry.id   AF-A0A452XPP6-F1
#
_cell.length_a   1.000
_cell.length_b   1.000
_cell.length_c   1.000
_cell.angle_alpha   90.00
_cell.angle_beta   90.00
_cell.angle_gamma   90.00
#
_symmetry.space_group_name_H-M   'P 1'
#
loop_
_entity.id
_entity.type
_entity.pdbx_description
1 polymer ?
#
loop_
_entity_poly.entity_id
_entity_poly.type
_entity_poly.pdbx_seq_one_letter_code
_entity_poly.pdbx_strand_id
1 'polypeptide(L)'
;MYKLEHQGEDIRKKKEEEPVLVRLQRLSDSRHSDDYSLNRTLRDRLRSQKKRVAEEKKSARKMGLGVRLLPPSAEDAAAAARVRFASNFEKNRKDKRAAIKAASIFPEPSGSASKDKLDLALKRRNIKASAASALMAGRAKPSSWSTQSAGSGSARTAVPILARRK
;
A
#
# COMPACT_ATOMS: atom_id res chain seq x y z
N MET A 1 41.93 -38.64 -56.45
CA MET A 1 42.46 -37.37 -57.01
C MET A 1 41.53 -36.16 -56.80
N TYR A 2 40.52 -36.23 -55.91
CA TYR A 2 39.48 -35.19 -55.80
C TYR A 2 39.84 -34.00 -54.88
N LYS A 3 40.64 -34.25 -53.84
CA LYS A 3 40.99 -33.24 -52.81
C LYS A 3 41.87 -32.10 -53.33
N LEU A 4 42.71 -32.34 -54.33
CA LEU A 4 43.69 -31.34 -54.77
C LEU A 4 43.07 -30.31 -55.74
N GLU A 5 42.17 -30.76 -56.61
CA GLU A 5 41.54 -29.91 -57.64
C GLU A 5 40.58 -28.88 -57.02
N HIS A 6 39.89 -29.24 -55.94
CA HIS A 6 38.91 -28.37 -55.29
C HIS A 6 39.53 -27.38 -54.30
N GLN A 7 40.74 -27.66 -53.79
CA GLN A 7 41.41 -26.76 -52.83
C GLN A 7 41.67 -25.37 -53.40
N GLY A 8 42.01 -25.26 -54.69
CA GLY A 8 42.23 -23.94 -55.31
C GLY A 8 40.94 -23.14 -55.46
N GLU A 9 39.83 -23.80 -55.82
CA GLU A 9 38.52 -23.17 -55.97
C GLU A 9 37.94 -22.75 -54.62
N ASP A 10 38.09 -23.57 -53.58
CA ASP A 10 37.64 -23.27 -52.22
C ASP A 10 38.36 -22.03 -51.67
N ILE A 11 39.66 -21.90 -51.95
CA ILE A 11 40.45 -20.72 -51.54
C ILE A 11 39.97 -19.46 -52.28
N ARG A 12 39.59 -19.56 -53.56
CA ARG A 12 39.07 -18.42 -54.34
C ARG A 12 37.69 -18.00 -53.85
N LYS A 13 36.77 -18.96 -53.70
CA LYS A 13 35.43 -18.73 -53.16
C LYS A 13 35.48 -18.10 -51.77
N LYS A 14 36.36 -18.60 -50.89
CA LYS A 14 36.57 -18.00 -49.57
C LYS A 14 36.97 -16.52 -49.68
N LYS A 15 37.92 -16.18 -50.55
CA LYS A 15 38.39 -14.79 -50.73
C LYS A 15 37.30 -13.87 -51.30
N GLU A 16 36.42 -14.41 -52.15
CA GLU A 16 35.31 -13.68 -52.76
C GLU A 16 34.14 -13.47 -51.78
N GLU A 17 33.83 -14.46 -50.96
CA GLU A 17 32.71 -14.44 -50.00
C GLU A 17 33.03 -13.71 -48.69
N GLU A 18 34.29 -13.74 -48.25
CA GLU A 18 34.77 -13.06 -47.04
C GLU A 18 34.34 -11.58 -46.94
N PRO A 19 34.52 -10.72 -47.96
CA PRO A 19 34.04 -9.34 -47.90
C PRO A 19 32.52 -9.22 -47.85
N VAL A 20 31.77 -10.18 -48.42
CA VAL A 20 30.30 -10.19 -48.38
C VAL A 20 29.81 -10.51 -46.97
N LEU A 21 30.41 -11.50 -46.31
CA LEU A 21 30.14 -11.85 -44.91
C LEU A 21 30.38 -10.65 -43.98
N VAL A 22 31.51 -9.95 -44.16
CA VAL A 22 31.81 -8.74 -43.37
C VAL A 22 30.78 -7.64 -43.61
N ARG A 23 30.32 -7.44 -44.84
CA ARG A 23 29.26 -6.46 -45.14
C ARG A 23 27.94 -6.83 -44.46
N LEU A 24 27.55 -8.10 -44.48
CA LEU A 24 26.34 -8.60 -43.82
C LEU A 24 26.43 -8.43 -42.30
N GLN A 25 27.59 -8.73 -41.71
CA GLN A 25 27.83 -8.53 -40.29
C GLN A 25 27.71 -7.05 -39.91
N ARG A 26 28.35 -6.14 -40.66
CA ARG A 26 28.24 -4.69 -40.43
C ARG A 26 26.80 -4.20 -40.54
N LEU A 27 26.04 -4.68 -41.53
CA LEU A 27 24.64 -4.34 -41.67
C LEU A 27 23.82 -4.83 -40.47
N SER A 28 24.06 -6.07 -40.00
CA SER A 28 23.40 -6.61 -38.82
C SER A 28 23.75 -5.83 -37.55
N ASP A 29 25.04 -5.58 -37.32
CA ASP A 29 25.53 -4.84 -36.16
C ASP A 29 24.98 -3.41 -36.16
N SER A 30 24.94 -2.74 -37.32
CA SER A 30 24.35 -1.39 -37.44
C SER A 30 22.85 -1.34 -37.15
N ARG A 31 22.12 -2.42 -37.49
CA ARG A 31 20.66 -2.49 -37.29
C ARG A 31 20.30 -2.79 -35.84
N HIS A 32 21.10 -3.61 -35.15
CA HIS A 32 20.77 -4.14 -33.83
C HIS A 32 21.70 -3.65 -32.72
N SER A 33 22.58 -2.68 -32.98
CA SER A 33 23.57 -2.19 -32.00
C SER A 33 22.91 -1.73 -30.69
N ASP A 34 21.71 -1.13 -30.79
CA ASP A 34 21.04 -0.46 -29.67
C ASP A 34 19.66 -1.03 -29.31
N ASP A 35 19.25 -2.15 -29.88
CA ASP A 35 17.90 -2.70 -29.64
C ASP A 35 17.67 -3.02 -28.17
N TYR A 36 18.69 -3.57 -27.49
CA TYR A 36 18.57 -3.88 -26.07
C TYR A 36 18.52 -2.63 -25.21
N SER A 37 19.37 -1.63 -25.47
CA SER A 37 19.43 -0.39 -24.71
C SER A 37 18.11 0.38 -24.84
N LEU A 38 17.60 0.53 -26.06
CA LEU A 38 16.34 1.20 -26.35
C LEU A 38 15.16 0.47 -25.69
N ASN A 39 15.03 -0.85 -25.90
CA ASN A 39 13.94 -1.62 -25.30
C ASN A 39 13.98 -1.62 -23.77
N ARG A 40 15.18 -1.63 -23.18
CA ARG A 40 15.35 -1.51 -21.74
C ARG A 40 14.80 -0.17 -21.24
N THR A 41 15.21 0.95 -21.86
CA THR A 41 14.71 2.27 -21.46
C THR A 41 13.18 2.40 -21.62
N LEU A 42 12.61 1.83 -22.68
CA LEU A 42 11.15 1.81 -22.88
C LEU A 42 10.43 1.03 -21.79
N ARG A 43 10.93 -0.16 -21.43
CA ARG A 43 10.35 -0.98 -20.35
C ARG A 43 10.43 -0.24 -19.02
N ASP A 44 11.53 0.43 -18.73
CA ASP A 44 11.71 1.19 -17.49
C ASP A 44 10.77 2.39 -17.43
N ARG A 45 10.60 3.13 -18.53
CA ARG A 45 9.60 4.20 -18.64
C ARG A 45 8.19 3.67 -18.39
N LEU A 46 7.79 2.57 -19.05
CA LEU A 46 6.46 1.98 -18.88
C LEU A 46 6.21 1.52 -17.45
N ARG A 47 7.20 0.88 -16.81
CA ARG A 47 7.12 0.46 -15.40
C ARG A 47 6.97 1.68 -14.48
N SER A 48 7.75 2.73 -14.71
CA SER A 48 7.68 3.97 -13.91
C SER A 48 6.30 4.64 -14.04
N GLN A 49 5.74 4.69 -15.24
CA GLN A 49 4.39 5.21 -15.49
C GLN A 49 3.32 4.34 -14.81
N LYS A 50 3.39 3.01 -14.94
CA LYS A 50 2.48 2.09 -14.25
C LYS A 50 2.50 2.28 -12.74
N LYS A 51 3.69 2.49 -12.17
CA LYS A 51 3.87 2.77 -10.74
C LYS A 51 3.19 4.09 -10.34
N ARG A 52 3.46 5.18 -11.06
CA ARG A 52 2.83 6.50 -10.81
C ARG A 52 1.30 6.42 -10.88
N VAL A 53 0.75 5.79 -11.92
CA VAL A 53 -0.70 5.61 -12.07
C VAL A 53 -1.30 4.76 -10.95
N ALA A 54 -0.59 3.74 -10.47
CA ALA A 54 -1.04 2.95 -9.33
C ALA A 54 -1.07 3.77 -8.04
N GLU A 55 -0.09 4.64 -7.82
CA GLU A 55 -0.05 5.57 -6.68
C GLU A 55 -1.20 6.60 -6.75
N GLU A 56 -1.44 7.20 -7.91
CA GLU A 56 -2.56 8.12 -8.17
C GLU A 56 -3.93 7.46 -7.94
N LYS A 57 -4.09 6.19 -8.34
CA LYS A 57 -5.31 5.43 -8.07
C LYS A 57 -5.46 5.08 -6.59
N LYS A 58 -4.37 4.78 -5.89
CA LYS A 58 -4.39 4.52 -4.45
C LYS A 58 -4.78 5.77 -3.66
N SER A 59 -4.23 6.93 -4.01
CA SER A 59 -4.59 8.21 -3.38
C SER A 59 -6.04 8.58 -3.65
N ALA A 60 -6.53 8.41 -4.88
CA ALA A 60 -7.95 8.57 -5.21
C ALA A 60 -8.86 7.71 -4.31
N ARG A 61 -8.57 6.40 -4.23
CA ARG A 61 -9.34 5.46 -3.41
C ARG A 61 -9.32 5.83 -1.93
N LYS A 62 -8.19 6.32 -1.40
CA LYS A 62 -8.09 6.81 -0.02
C LYS A 62 -9.02 8.00 0.24
N MET A 63 -9.25 8.84 -0.76
CA MET A 63 -10.19 9.97 -0.70
C MET A 63 -11.64 9.56 -1.03
N GLY A 64 -11.92 8.28 -1.29
CA GLY A 64 -13.24 7.79 -1.70
C GLY A 64 -13.60 8.12 -3.16
N LEU A 65 -12.63 8.50 -3.98
CA LEU A 65 -12.83 8.85 -5.39
C LEU A 65 -12.62 7.62 -6.28
N GLY A 66 -13.56 7.41 -7.22
CA GLY A 66 -13.49 6.33 -8.21
C GLY A 66 -12.66 6.65 -9.46
N VAL A 67 -12.04 7.83 -9.52
CA VAL A 67 -11.34 8.37 -10.69
C VAL A 67 -9.85 8.54 -10.42
N ARG A 68 -9.00 8.51 -11.45
CA ARG A 68 -7.56 8.75 -11.31
C ARG A 68 -7.31 10.22 -10.95
N LEU A 69 -6.47 10.47 -9.95
CA LEU A 69 -6.03 11.84 -9.64
C LEU A 69 -5.10 12.38 -10.72
N LEU A 70 -5.28 13.65 -11.06
CA LEU A 70 -4.34 14.42 -11.88
C LEU A 70 -3.18 14.91 -11.00
N PRO A 71 -1.98 15.14 -11.56
CA PRO A 71 -0.92 15.82 -10.85
C PRO A 71 -1.37 17.18 -10.30
N PRO A 72 -0.86 17.60 -9.13
CA PRO A 72 -1.25 18.87 -8.53
C PRO A 72 -0.78 20.03 -9.42
N SER A 73 -1.74 20.83 -9.89
CA SER A 73 -1.46 22.09 -10.59
C SER A 73 -1.43 23.26 -9.60
N ALA A 74 -0.45 24.15 -9.76
CA ALA A 74 -0.35 25.37 -8.95
C ALA A 74 -1.53 26.33 -9.22
N GLU A 75 -2.03 26.34 -10.46
CA GLU A 75 -3.17 27.16 -10.87
C GLU A 75 -4.45 26.72 -10.15
N ASP A 76 -4.70 25.41 -10.11
CA ASP A 76 -5.86 24.84 -9.40
C ASP A 76 -5.79 25.17 -7.90
N ALA A 77 -4.59 25.09 -7.30
CA ALA A 77 -4.39 25.44 -5.90
C ALA A 77 -4.69 26.93 -5.62
N ALA A 78 -4.23 27.82 -6.50
CA ALA A 78 -4.51 29.26 -6.39
C ALA A 78 -6.00 29.57 -6.57
N ALA A 79 -6.66 28.93 -7.53
CA ALA A 79 -8.10 29.06 -7.75
C ALA A 79 -8.90 28.57 -6.54
N ALA A 80 -8.57 27.40 -6.00
CA ALA A 80 -9.20 26.85 -4.80
C ALA A 80 -9.02 27.77 -3.58
N ALA A 81 -7.84 28.38 -3.41
CA ALA A 81 -7.57 29.29 -2.30
C ALA A 81 -8.41 30.58 -2.36
N ARG A 82 -8.76 31.04 -3.56
CA ARG A 82 -9.61 32.22 -3.79
C ARG A 82 -11.08 31.96 -3.43
N VAL A 83 -11.52 30.71 -3.36
CA VAL A 83 -12.88 30.38 -2.93
C VAL A 83 -13.07 30.85 -1.48
N ARG A 84 -14.10 31.67 -1.25
CA ARG A 84 -14.48 32.16 0.08
C ARG A 84 -15.75 31.43 0.52
N PHE A 85 -15.68 30.79 1.68
CA PHE A 85 -16.86 30.23 2.34
C PHE A 85 -17.49 31.27 3.25
N ALA A 86 -18.77 31.08 3.60
CA ALA A 86 -19.43 31.87 4.63
C ALA A 86 -18.64 31.84 5.95
N SER A 87 -18.65 32.94 6.71
CA SER A 87 -17.88 33.10 7.96
C SER A 87 -18.13 32.00 8.99
N ASN A 88 -19.33 31.42 9.00
CA ASN A 88 -19.73 30.35 9.93
C ASN A 88 -19.50 28.93 9.39
N PHE A 89 -18.96 28.77 8.17
CA PHE A 89 -18.81 27.46 7.52
C PHE A 89 -18.02 26.47 8.38
N GLU A 90 -16.86 26.88 8.91
CA GLU A 90 -16.01 26.00 9.72
C GLU A 90 -16.63 25.67 11.08
N LYS A 91 -17.34 26.61 11.71
CA LYS A 91 -18.10 26.34 12.94
C LYS A 91 -19.18 25.30 12.68
N ASN A 92 -20.05 25.56 11.70
CA ASN A 92 -21.13 24.66 11.30
C ASN A 92 -20.62 23.26 10.91
N ARG A 93 -19.49 23.17 10.22
CA ARG A 93 -18.85 21.89 9.86
C ARG A 93 -18.38 21.12 11.09
N LYS A 94 -17.74 21.79 12.05
CA LYS A 94 -17.29 21.17 13.30
C LYS A 94 -18.47 20.72 14.16
N ASP A 95 -19.48 21.56 14.30
CA ASP A 95 -20.68 21.27 15.10
C ASP A 95 -21.45 20.08 14.54
N LYS A 96 -21.65 20.02 13.21
CA LYS A 96 -22.26 18.85 12.55
C LYS A 96 -21.46 17.57 12.78
N ARG A 97 -20.13 17.63 12.70
CA ARG A 97 -19.26 16.47 12.96
C ARG A 97 -19.32 16.04 14.43
N ALA A 98 -19.37 16.97 15.37
CA ALA A 98 -19.53 16.68 16.79
C ALA A 98 -20.89 16.03 17.07
N ALA A 99 -21.97 16.56 16.50
CA ALA A 99 -23.31 15.99 16.61
C ALA A 99 -23.37 14.54 16.08
N ILE A 100 -22.78 14.26 14.91
CA ILE A 100 -22.71 12.89 14.36
C ILE A 100 -21.91 11.95 15.28
N LYS A 101 -20.78 12.42 15.83
CA LYS A 101 -19.98 11.62 16.77
C LYS A 101 -20.68 11.34 18.09
N ALA A 102 -21.51 12.28 18.54
CA ALA A 102 -22.30 12.13 19.77
C ALA A 102 -23.61 11.36 19.54
N ALA A 103 -24.06 11.24 18.29
CA ALA A 103 -25.29 10.53 17.94
C ALA A 103 -25.17 9.03 18.24
N SER A 104 -26.29 8.43 18.64
CA SER A 104 -26.40 6.98 18.82
C SER A 104 -26.26 6.26 17.47
N ILE A 105 -25.49 5.17 17.45
CA ILE A 105 -25.33 4.29 16.28
C ILE A 105 -26.52 3.32 16.15
N PHE A 106 -27.34 3.21 17.20
CA PHE A 106 -28.55 2.40 17.19
C PHE A 106 -29.72 3.21 16.64
N PRO A 107 -30.63 2.58 15.87
CA PRO A 107 -31.84 3.23 15.41
C PRO A 107 -32.62 3.76 16.61
N GLU A 108 -32.85 5.07 16.64
CA GLU A 108 -33.72 5.64 17.65
C GLU A 108 -35.14 5.11 17.40
N PRO A 109 -35.85 4.60 18.42
CA PRO A 109 -37.24 4.20 18.25
C PRO A 109 -38.02 5.44 17.82
N SER A 110 -38.76 5.33 16.73
CA SER A 110 -39.63 6.41 16.22
C SER A 110 -40.77 6.65 17.21
N GLY A 111 -40.52 7.43 18.25
CA GLY A 111 -41.50 7.75 19.28
C GLY A 111 -40.81 8.24 20.56
N SER A 112 -41.09 9.50 20.93
CA SER A 112 -40.69 10.16 22.18
C SER A 112 -39.23 10.65 22.30
N ALA A 113 -38.93 11.79 21.68
CA ALA A 113 -37.74 12.58 22.00
C ALA A 113 -38.14 13.89 22.69
N SER A 114 -37.86 14.01 23.99
CA SER A 114 -37.41 15.29 24.59
C SER A 114 -37.12 15.18 26.10
N LYS A 115 -37.82 14.33 26.85
CA LYS A 115 -37.70 14.30 28.33
C LYS A 115 -36.67 13.28 28.84
N ASP A 116 -36.65 12.07 28.29
CA ASP A 116 -35.83 10.97 28.84
C ASP A 116 -34.33 11.11 28.57
N LYS A 117 -33.92 11.81 27.50
CA LYS A 117 -32.49 12.00 27.19
C LYS A 117 -31.80 12.93 28.20
N LEU A 118 -32.49 13.99 28.63
CA LEU A 118 -32.00 14.91 29.66
C LEU A 118 -31.99 14.22 31.03
N ASP A 119 -33.00 13.42 31.32
CA ASP A 119 -33.15 12.70 32.58
C ASP A 119 -32.11 11.57 32.74
N LEU A 120 -31.80 10.84 31.65
CA LEU A 120 -30.72 9.86 31.62
C LEU A 120 -29.34 10.53 31.81
N ALA A 121 -29.11 11.69 31.19
CA ALA A 121 -27.87 12.44 31.35
C ALA A 121 -27.69 12.98 32.79
N LEU A 122 -28.78 13.43 33.43
CA LEU A 122 -28.80 13.84 34.84
C LEU A 122 -28.58 12.65 35.78
N LYS A 123 -29.25 11.51 35.54
CA LYS A 123 -29.05 10.26 36.30
C LYS A 123 -27.61 9.76 36.19
N ARG A 124 -26.98 9.85 35.01
CA ARG A 124 -25.55 9.51 34.81
C ARG A 124 -24.58 10.44 35.55
N ARG A 125 -24.92 11.73 35.68
CA ARG A 125 -24.13 12.70 36.48
C ARG A 125 -24.25 12.48 37.98
N ASN A 126 -25.38 11.96 38.46
CA ASN A 126 -25.64 11.70 39.88
C ASN A 126 -25.01 10.38 40.39
N ILE A 127 -24.37 9.59 39.52
CA ILE A 127 -23.63 8.40 39.95
C ILE A 127 -22.26 8.84 40.47
N LYS A 128 -22.03 8.67 41.78
CA LYS A 128 -20.70 8.83 42.38
C LYS A 128 -19.77 7.75 41.84
N ALA A 129 -18.86 8.10 40.95
CA ALA A 129 -17.91 7.17 40.31
C ALA A 129 -17.16 6.30 41.32
N SER A 130 -16.82 6.84 42.50
CA SER A 130 -16.15 6.12 43.59
C SER A 130 -17.00 4.99 44.20
N ALA A 131 -18.31 5.16 44.31
CA ALA A 131 -19.22 4.14 44.86
C ALA A 131 -19.43 2.99 43.86
N ALA A 132 -19.51 3.30 42.56
CA ALA A 132 -19.63 2.29 41.51
C ALA A 132 -18.33 1.46 41.37
N SER A 133 -17.16 2.09 41.45
CA SER A 133 -15.87 1.38 41.47
C SER A 133 -15.71 0.50 42.71
N ALA A 134 -16.21 0.91 43.88
CA ALA A 134 -16.18 0.10 45.09
C ALA A 134 -17.07 -1.15 45.02
N LEU A 135 -18.22 -1.07 44.36
CA LEU A 135 -19.11 -2.23 44.11
C LEU A 135 -18.51 -3.25 43.14
N MET A 136 -17.75 -2.77 42.13
CA MET A 136 -17.03 -3.64 41.19
C MET A 136 -15.74 -4.25 41.78
N ALA A 137 -15.21 -3.67 42.87
CA ALA A 137 -14.05 -4.18 43.60
C ALA A 137 -14.40 -5.27 44.64
N GLY A 138 -15.66 -5.73 44.69
CA GLY A 138 -16.10 -6.81 45.57
C GLY A 138 -15.59 -8.19 45.13
N ARG A 139 -14.56 -8.70 45.84
CA ARG A 139 -14.12 -10.11 45.92
C ARG A 139 -14.07 -10.90 44.60
N ALA A 140 -13.11 -10.58 43.75
CA ALA A 140 -12.50 -11.57 42.87
C ALA A 140 -11.10 -11.91 43.40
N LYS A 141 -10.94 -13.10 44.01
CA LYS A 141 -9.62 -13.66 44.32
C LYS A 141 -9.04 -14.22 43.01
N PRO A 142 -7.88 -13.76 42.51
CA PRO A 142 -7.21 -14.45 41.41
C PRO A 142 -6.64 -15.76 41.93
N SER A 143 -7.29 -16.88 41.60
CA SER A 143 -6.78 -18.23 41.88
C SER A 143 -5.71 -18.60 40.86
N SER A 144 -4.47 -18.14 41.02
CA SER A 144 -3.30 -18.76 40.33
C SER A 144 -1.94 -18.24 40.78
N TRP A 145 -1.71 -17.99 42.08
CA TRP A 145 -0.35 -18.00 42.63
C TRP A 145 -0.19 -19.24 43.51
N SER A 146 0.03 -20.38 42.86
CA SER A 146 0.53 -21.59 43.49
C SER A 146 1.93 -21.86 42.96
N THR A 147 2.94 -21.49 43.74
CA THR A 147 4.31 -22.00 43.63
C THR A 147 4.48 -23.19 44.57
N GLN A 148 4.95 -24.32 44.02
CA GLN A 148 5.83 -25.37 44.59
C GLN A 148 5.75 -26.61 43.66
N SER A 149 6.74 -26.90 42.82
CA SER A 149 8.08 -27.49 43.06
C SER A 149 8.10 -29.02 43.20
N ALA A 150 8.95 -29.63 42.36
CA ALA A 150 9.60 -30.95 42.42
C ALA A 150 8.96 -32.12 41.64
N GLY A 151 9.74 -32.66 40.68
CA GLY A 151 9.48 -33.98 40.06
C GLY A 151 10.12 -34.19 38.68
N SER A 152 11.41 -34.52 38.66
CA SER A 152 12.27 -35.13 37.60
C SER A 152 11.67 -35.56 36.24
N GLY A 153 12.40 -35.24 35.15
CA GLY A 153 12.17 -35.90 33.85
C GLY A 153 13.05 -35.42 32.68
N SER A 154 14.31 -35.85 32.66
CA SER A 154 15.18 -36.14 31.50
C SER A 154 14.93 -35.48 30.11
N ALA A 155 15.91 -34.65 29.70
CA ALA A 155 16.57 -34.55 28.40
C ALA A 155 15.75 -34.40 27.09
N ARG A 156 16.06 -33.34 26.30
CA ARG A 156 16.88 -33.40 25.06
C ARG A 156 16.67 -32.19 24.12
N THR A 157 17.81 -31.69 23.61
CA THR A 157 18.08 -31.04 22.30
C THR A 157 17.46 -29.70 21.90
N ALA A 158 18.37 -28.76 21.63
CA ALA A 158 18.20 -27.54 20.88
C ALA A 158 18.07 -27.78 19.36
N VAL A 159 17.38 -26.88 18.66
CA VAL A 159 17.65 -26.48 17.26
C VAL A 159 17.06 -25.07 16.99
N PRO A 160 17.83 -24.09 16.48
CA PRO A 160 17.27 -22.89 15.86
C PRO A 160 17.08 -23.11 14.35
N ILE A 161 15.93 -22.70 13.83
CA ILE A 161 15.57 -22.77 12.41
C ILE A 161 16.26 -21.64 11.65
N LEU A 162 17.09 -22.03 10.67
CA LEU A 162 17.83 -21.15 9.77
C LEU A 162 16.89 -20.60 8.67
N ALA A 163 16.80 -19.28 8.54
CA ALA A 163 16.10 -18.64 7.42
C ALA A 163 16.96 -18.70 6.14
N ARG A 164 16.45 -19.39 5.11
CA ARG A 164 17.05 -19.47 3.77
C ARG A 164 16.57 -18.28 2.92
N ARG A 165 17.50 -17.43 2.48
CA ARG A 165 17.29 -16.50 1.35
C ARG A 165 17.72 -17.18 0.05
N LYS A 166 16.92 -17.01 -1.00
CA LYS A 166 17.33 -17.14 -2.41
C LYS A 166 17.59 -15.75 -2.96
#